data_AF-A0A819UTR2-F1
#
_entry.id   AF-A0A819UTR2-F1
#
_cell.length_a   1.000
_cell.length_b   1.000
_cell.length_c   1.000
_cell.angle_alpha   90.00
_cell.angle_beta   90.00
_cell.angle_gamma   90.00
#
_symmetry.space_group_name_H-M   'P 1'
#
loop_
_entity.id
_entity.type
_entity.pdbx_description
1 polymer ?
#
loop_
_entity_poly.entity_id
_entity_poly.type
_entity_poly.pdbx_seq_one_letter_code
_entity_poly.pdbx_strand_id
1 'polypeptide(L)'
;IKNIEGYTILQLAIRNGYYECLETIIIDGKAKLDKKGPRGNTALHECCLLGLDGAEPLRIRLKHGGDASWLNDKNESVIDVAAKQNCPELLQAFSKYQSEKMLKQHMKNSYDDHTRIKTIHDHHSSEKL
;
A
#
# COMPACT_ATOMS: atom_id res chain seq x y z
N ILE A 1 7.10 -14.78 9.18
CA ILE A 1 6.90 -16.23 9.48
C ILE A 1 5.54 -16.65 8.92
N LYS A 2 5.29 -17.94 8.70
CA LYS A 2 3.98 -18.47 8.27
C LYS A 2 3.51 -19.54 9.28
N ASN A 3 2.20 -19.70 9.46
CA ASN A 3 1.65 -20.86 10.18
C ASN A 3 1.75 -22.14 9.32
N ILE A 4 1.30 -23.27 9.86
CA ILE A 4 1.30 -24.58 9.16
C ILE A 4 0.45 -24.58 7.88
N GLU A 5 -0.54 -23.71 7.79
CA GLU A 5 -1.40 -23.54 6.62
C GLU A 5 -0.79 -22.58 5.59
N GLY A 6 0.35 -21.97 5.88
CA GLY A 6 1.06 -21.06 4.98
C GLY A 6 0.63 -19.60 5.07
N TYR A 7 -0.25 -19.22 5.99
CA TYR A 7 -0.66 -17.83 6.22
C TYR A 7 0.38 -17.04 7.01
N THR A 8 0.58 -15.79 6.63
CA THR A 8 1.36 -14.82 7.42
C THR A 8 0.55 -14.28 8.59
N ILE A 9 1.23 -13.73 9.60
CA ILE A 9 0.58 -13.05 10.73
C ILE A 9 -0.39 -11.96 10.28
N LEU A 10 -0.01 -11.21 9.24
CA LEU A 10 -0.84 -10.13 8.71
C LEU A 10 -2.11 -10.64 8.04
N GLN A 11 -2.02 -11.76 7.31
CA GLN A 11 -3.19 -12.40 6.73
C GLN A 11 -4.11 -13.00 7.79
N LEU A 12 -3.55 -13.58 8.85
CA LEU A 12 -4.34 -14.08 9.98
C LEU A 12 -5.08 -12.94 10.68
N ALA A 13 -4.44 -11.79 10.91
CA ALA A 13 -5.11 -10.62 11.49
C ALA A 13 -6.27 -10.14 10.60
N ILE A 14 -6.06 -10.04 9.28
CA ILE A 14 -7.10 -9.65 8.32
C ILE A 14 -8.27 -10.65 8.33
N ARG A 15 -7.97 -11.95 8.23
CA ARG A 15 -9.01 -13.00 8.16
C ARG A 15 -9.84 -13.13 9.44
N ASN A 16 -9.27 -12.76 10.58
CA ASN A 16 -9.95 -12.81 11.88
C ASN A 16 -10.52 -11.45 12.33
N GLY A 17 -10.48 -10.42 11.48
CA GLY A 17 -11.06 -9.12 11.78
C GLY A 17 -10.26 -8.26 12.77
N TYR A 18 -9.00 -8.59 13.04
CA TYR A 18 -8.14 -7.84 13.97
C TYR A 18 -7.49 -6.63 13.27
N TYR A 19 -8.31 -5.69 12.81
CA TYR A 19 -7.85 -4.57 11.99
C TYR A 19 -7.08 -3.52 12.78
N GLU A 20 -7.41 -3.37 14.06
CA GLU A 20 -6.84 -2.37 14.98
C GLU A 20 -5.34 -2.63 15.22
N CYS A 21 -4.91 -3.88 15.17
CA CYS A 21 -3.51 -4.26 15.35
C CYS A 21 -2.69 -4.22 14.06
N LEU A 22 -3.31 -3.97 12.89
CA LEU A 22 -2.61 -4.05 11.61
C LEU A 22 -1.51 -3.01 11.49
N GLU A 23 -1.73 -1.77 11.93
CA GLU A 23 -0.68 -0.73 11.88
C GLU A 23 0.53 -1.16 12.73
N THR A 24 0.31 -1.65 13.95
CA THR A 24 1.37 -2.19 14.83
C THR A 24 2.11 -3.36 14.16
N ILE A 25 1.41 -4.33 13.58
CA ILE A 25 2.02 -5.48 12.90
C ILE A 25 2.86 -5.02 11.69
N ILE A 26 2.38 -4.03 10.94
CA ILE A 26 3.06 -3.52 9.75
C ILE A 26 4.34 -2.76 10.13
N ILE A 27 4.26 -1.91 11.16
CA ILE A 27 5.38 -1.06 11.62
C ILE A 27 6.43 -1.90 12.36
N ASP A 28 6.01 -2.70 13.33
CA ASP A 28 6.92 -3.43 14.22
C ASP A 28 7.38 -4.76 13.63
N GLY A 29 6.53 -5.42 12.85
CA GLY A 29 6.69 -6.83 12.51
C GLY A 29 7.72 -7.16 11.44
N LYS A 30 8.48 -6.18 10.90
CA LYS A 30 9.23 -6.32 9.64
C LYS A 30 8.40 -7.06 8.57
N ALA A 31 7.09 -6.83 8.58
CA ALA A 31 6.15 -7.64 7.83
C ALA A 31 6.42 -7.43 6.35
N LYS A 32 6.96 -8.44 5.68
CA LYS A 32 7.20 -8.38 4.24
C LYS A 32 5.88 -8.27 3.50
N LEU A 33 5.70 -7.17 2.77
CA LEU A 33 4.39 -6.80 2.24
C LEU A 33 3.92 -7.66 1.06
N ASP A 34 4.91 -8.20 0.35
CA ASP A 34 4.83 -9.08 -0.82
C ASP A 34 4.69 -10.56 -0.46
N LYS A 35 4.73 -10.91 0.83
CA LYS A 35 4.76 -12.32 1.24
C LYS A 35 3.44 -13.00 0.92
N LYS A 36 3.49 -13.89 -0.07
CA LYS A 36 2.36 -14.70 -0.51
C LYS A 36 2.03 -15.79 0.51
N GLY A 37 0.75 -15.97 0.80
CA GLY A 37 0.18 -17.06 1.60
C GLY A 37 -0.34 -18.19 0.71
N PRO A 38 -1.41 -18.89 1.12
CA PRO A 38 -2.09 -19.88 0.29
C PRO A 38 -2.62 -19.28 -1.01
N ARG A 39 -2.59 -20.07 -2.09
CA ARG A 39 -3.01 -19.66 -3.45
C ARG A 39 -2.23 -18.45 -3.99
N GLY A 40 -1.04 -18.19 -3.48
CA GLY A 40 -0.23 -17.05 -3.91
C GLY A 40 -0.77 -15.70 -3.44
N ASN A 41 -1.82 -15.67 -2.61
CA ASN A 41 -2.46 -14.43 -2.18
C ASN A 41 -1.52 -13.64 -1.26
N THR A 42 -1.37 -12.34 -1.51
CA THR A 42 -0.78 -11.42 -0.54
C THR A 42 -1.83 -10.99 0.50
N ALA A 43 -1.43 -10.21 1.51
CA ALA A 43 -2.39 -9.62 2.46
C ALA A 43 -3.44 -8.74 1.77
N LEU A 44 -3.08 -8.01 0.71
CA LEU A 44 -4.00 -7.19 -0.06
C LEU A 44 -5.07 -8.01 -0.79
N HIS A 45 -4.70 -9.17 -1.35
CA HIS A 45 -5.67 -10.09 -1.94
C HIS A 45 -6.68 -10.58 -0.89
N GLU A 46 -6.20 -10.95 0.30
CA GLU A 46 -7.08 -11.39 1.39
C GLU A 46 -8.03 -10.27 1.82
N CYS A 47 -7.60 -9.00 1.87
CA CYS A 47 -8.53 -7.89 2.09
C CYS A 47 -9.63 -7.89 1.03
N CYS A 48 -9.29 -7.96 -0.26
CA CYS A 48 -10.29 -7.94 -1.32
C CYS A 48 -11.26 -9.12 -1.22
N LEU A 49 -10.78 -10.34 -0.91
CA LEU A 49 -11.63 -11.53 -0.77
C LEU A 49 -12.68 -11.42 0.36
N LEU A 50 -12.53 -10.48 1.30
CA LEU A 50 -13.53 -10.21 2.34
C LEU A 50 -14.65 -9.25 1.88
N GLY A 51 -14.57 -8.70 0.66
CA GLY A 51 -15.59 -7.77 0.16
C GLY A 51 -15.62 -6.47 0.99
N LEU A 52 -16.82 -6.07 1.44
CA LEU A 52 -17.04 -4.83 2.19
C LEU A 52 -16.19 -4.76 3.48
N ASP A 53 -16.10 -5.87 4.21
CA ASP A 53 -15.32 -5.97 5.46
C ASP A 53 -13.81 -5.81 5.22
N GLY A 54 -13.38 -6.03 3.98
CA GLY A 54 -12.01 -5.86 3.52
C GLY A 54 -11.60 -4.43 3.24
N ALA A 55 -12.54 -3.48 3.17
CA ALA A 55 -12.24 -2.12 2.72
C ALA A 55 -11.34 -1.35 3.70
N GLU A 56 -11.55 -1.51 5.00
CA GLU A 56 -10.72 -0.87 6.03
C GLU A 56 -9.29 -1.45 6.09
N PRO A 57 -9.09 -2.77 6.26
CA PRO A 57 -7.74 -3.32 6.25
C PRO A 57 -7.03 -3.08 4.91
N LEU A 58 -7.75 -3.01 3.77
CA LEU A 58 -7.19 -2.61 2.48
C LEU A 58 -6.60 -1.19 2.52
N ARG A 59 -7.36 -0.21 3.05
CA ARG A 59 -6.90 1.19 3.17
C ARG A 59 -5.65 1.31 4.03
N ILE A 60 -5.65 0.70 5.22
CA ILE A 60 -4.50 0.65 6.12
C ILE A 60 -3.30 0.09 5.36
N ARG A 61 -3.51 -1.03 4.65
CA ARG A 61 -2.43 -1.72 3.95
C ARG A 61 -1.81 -0.92 2.82
N LEU A 62 -2.63 -0.24 2.01
CA LEU A 62 -2.20 0.61 0.90
C LEU A 62 -1.40 1.83 1.42
N LYS A 63 -1.90 2.47 2.49
CA LYS A 63 -1.21 3.59 3.18
C LYS A 63 0.22 3.25 3.57
N HIS A 64 0.49 1.99 3.96
CA HIS A 64 1.82 1.49 4.31
C HIS A 64 2.59 0.86 3.14
N GLY A 65 2.40 1.32 1.90
CA GLY A 65 3.21 0.92 0.75
C GLY A 65 2.85 -0.45 0.17
N GLY A 66 1.61 -0.90 0.36
CA GLY A 66 1.11 -2.09 -0.32
C GLY A 66 1.10 -1.93 -1.84
N ASP A 67 1.61 -2.92 -2.56
CA ASP A 67 1.62 -2.95 -4.02
C ASP A 67 0.45 -3.80 -4.55
N ALA A 68 -0.45 -3.16 -5.30
CA ALA A 68 -1.64 -3.80 -5.85
C ALA A 68 -1.37 -4.60 -7.14
N SER A 69 -0.15 -4.53 -7.69
CA SER A 69 0.25 -5.23 -8.91
C SER A 69 0.66 -6.69 -8.70
N TRP A 70 0.87 -7.11 -7.45
CA TRP A 70 1.23 -8.49 -7.14
C TRP A 70 0.18 -9.47 -7.66
N LEU A 71 0.64 -10.54 -8.28
CA LEU A 71 -0.21 -11.60 -8.83
C LEU A 71 -0.28 -12.81 -7.89
N ASN A 72 -1.48 -13.36 -7.73
CA ASN A 72 -1.69 -14.64 -7.04
C ASN A 72 -1.40 -15.86 -7.95
N ASP A 73 -1.64 -17.09 -7.48
CA ASP A 73 -1.38 -18.31 -8.26
C ASP A 73 -2.35 -18.48 -9.45
N LYS A 74 -3.45 -17.72 -9.48
CA LYS A 74 -4.38 -17.65 -10.63
C LYS A 74 -4.00 -16.54 -11.61
N ASN A 75 -2.83 -15.90 -11.42
CA ASN A 75 -2.37 -14.77 -12.21
C ASN A 75 -3.30 -13.54 -12.14
N GLU A 76 -4.02 -13.40 -11.03
CA GLU A 76 -4.90 -12.25 -10.76
C GLU A 76 -4.13 -11.24 -9.91
N SER A 77 -4.20 -9.96 -10.29
CA SER A 77 -3.74 -8.87 -9.42
C SER A 77 -4.72 -8.63 -8.28
N VAL A 78 -4.31 -7.81 -7.31
CA VAL A 78 -5.19 -7.38 -6.21
C VAL A 78 -6.44 -6.68 -6.77
N ILE A 79 -6.27 -5.85 -7.79
CA ILE A 79 -7.37 -5.10 -8.42
C ILE A 79 -8.31 -6.05 -9.17
N ASP A 80 -7.79 -7.08 -9.84
CA ASP A 80 -8.61 -8.09 -10.51
C ASP A 80 -9.49 -8.84 -9.51
N VAL A 81 -8.93 -9.19 -8.34
CA VAL A 81 -9.71 -9.81 -7.27
C VAL A 81 -10.77 -8.85 -6.73
N ALA A 82 -10.44 -7.58 -6.49
CA ALA A 82 -11.40 -6.58 -6.03
C ALA A 82 -12.58 -6.38 -7.00
N ALA A 83 -12.30 -6.30 -8.30
CA ALA A 83 -13.32 -6.13 -9.33
C ALA A 83 -14.33 -7.28 -9.35
N LYS A 84 -13.91 -8.51 -9.01
CA LYS A 84 -14.78 -9.69 -8.96
C LYS A 84 -15.73 -9.72 -7.76
N GLN A 85 -15.45 -8.94 -6.72
CA GLN A 85 -16.27 -8.93 -5.49
C GLN A 85 -17.51 -8.07 -5.60
N ASN A 86 -17.67 -7.34 -6.71
CA ASN A 86 -18.78 -6.39 -6.91
C ASN A 86 -18.94 -5.40 -5.73
N CYS A 87 -17.82 -4.96 -5.16
CA CYS A 87 -17.75 -4.06 -4.01
C CYS A 87 -17.08 -2.73 -4.42
N PRO A 88 -17.87 -1.67 -4.70
CA PRO A 88 -17.35 -0.38 -5.11
C PRO A 88 -16.37 0.25 -4.12
N GLU A 89 -16.54 -0.03 -2.82
CA GLU A 89 -15.70 0.50 -1.74
C GLU A 89 -14.24 0.05 -1.87
N LEU A 90 -14.01 -1.17 -2.36
CA LEU A 90 -12.66 -1.68 -2.63
C LEU A 90 -12.01 -0.89 -3.77
N LEU A 91 -12.73 -0.68 -4.87
CA LEU A 91 -12.22 0.08 -6.03
C LEU A 91 -12.00 1.56 -5.69
N GLN A 92 -12.90 2.15 -4.90
CA GLN A 92 -12.76 3.51 -4.39
C GLN A 92 -11.51 3.64 -3.50
N ALA A 93 -11.19 2.64 -2.68
CA ALA A 93 -9.97 2.65 -1.87
C ALA A 93 -8.70 2.72 -2.74
N PHE A 94 -8.64 1.95 -3.84
CA PHE A 94 -7.52 2.03 -4.80
C PHE A 94 -7.45 3.39 -5.49
N SER A 95 -8.58 3.90 -5.99
CA SER A 95 -8.65 5.19 -6.67
C SER A 95 -8.15 6.32 -5.76
N LYS A 96 -8.68 6.38 -4.53
CA LYS A 96 -8.28 7.38 -3.52
C LYS A 96 -6.78 7.28 -3.20
N TYR A 97 -6.27 6.08 -2.96
CA TYR A 97 -4.85 5.87 -2.69
C TYR A 97 -3.97 6.37 -3.85
N GLN A 98 -4.37 6.10 -5.09
CA GLN A 98 -3.61 6.50 -6.26
C GLN A 98 -3.59 8.03 -6.44
N SER A 99 -4.73 8.70 -6.24
CA SER A 99 -4.81 10.17 -6.26
C SER A 99 -3.94 10.79 -5.16
N GLU A 100 -3.98 10.27 -3.94
CA GLU A 100 -3.16 10.76 -2.83
C GLU A 100 -1.66 10.57 -3.09
N LYS A 101 -1.27 9.42 -3.65
CA LYS A 101 0.12 9.15 -4.05
C LYS A 101 0.61 10.14 -5.11
N MET A 102 -0.22 10.44 -6.12
CA MET A 102 0.10 11.42 -7.16
C MET A 102 0.25 12.84 -6.59
N LEU A 103 -0.67 13.27 -5.71
CA LEU A 103 -0.59 14.59 -5.07
C LEU A 103 0.68 14.75 -4.25
N LYS A 104 1.04 13.75 -3.43
CA LYS A 104 2.29 13.77 -2.65
C LYS A 104 3.53 13.85 -3.54
N GLN A 105 3.53 13.16 -4.69
CA GLN A 105 4.63 13.22 -5.63
C GLN A 105 4.75 14.61 -6.28
N HIS A 106 3.63 15.21 -6.68
CA HIS A 106 3.63 16.56 -7.26
C HIS A 106 4.09 17.62 -6.26
N MET A 107 3.60 17.54 -5.01
CA MET A 107 4.05 18.44 -3.94
C MET A 107 5.54 18.32 -3.68
N LYS A 108 6.08 17.10 -3.62
CA LYS A 108 7.52 16.90 -3.43
C LYS A 108 8.36 17.53 -4.54
N ASN A 109 7.96 17.33 -5.79
CA ASN A 109 8.67 17.89 -6.95
C ASN A 109 8.64 19.44 -6.94
N SER A 110 7.53 20.06 -6.52
CA SER A 110 7.42 21.52 -6.42
C SER A 110 8.33 22.13 -5.33
N TYR A 111 8.52 21.45 -4.20
CA TYR A 111 9.47 21.87 -3.15
C TYR A 111 10.94 21.71 -3.57
N ASP A 112 11.27 20.63 -4.28
CA ASP A 112 12.64 20.39 -4.79
C ASP A 112 13.04 21.44 -5.83
N ASP A 113 12.11 21.88 -6.70
CA ASP A 113 12.34 22.97 -7.66
C ASP A 113 12.58 24.32 -6.98
N HIS A 114 11.76 24.69 -5.99
CA HIS A 114 11.94 25.93 -5.23
C HIS A 114 13.27 25.96 -4.45
N THR A 115 13.72 24.82 -3.94
CA THR A 115 15.00 24.70 -3.22
C THR A 115 16.18 24.82 -4.17
N ARG A 116 16.15 24.16 -5.35
CA ARG A 116 17.18 24.32 -6.40
C ARG A 116 17.32 25.77 -6.85
N ILE A 117 16.21 26.48 -7.04
CA ILE A 117 16.22 27.89 -7.46
C ILE A 117 16.90 28.78 -6.41
N LYS A 118 16.64 28.58 -5.11
CA LYS A 118 17.32 29.34 -4.05
C LYS A 118 18.82 29.05 -3.99
N THR A 119 19.23 27.78 -4.05
CA THR A 119 20.65 27.40 -3.98
C THR A 119 21.46 27.95 -5.17
N ILE A 120 20.88 28.03 -6.36
CA ILE A 120 21.52 28.63 -7.54
C ILE A 120 21.72 30.14 -7.35
N HIS A 121 20.74 30.85 -6.76
CA HIS A 121 20.86 32.28 -6.50
C HIS A 121 21.93 32.62 -5.44
N ASP A 122 22.08 31.76 -4.43
CA ASP A 122 23.07 31.96 -3.36
C ASP A 122 24.51 31.70 -3.84
N HIS A 123 24.74 30.72 -4.74
CA HIS A 123 26.07 30.44 -5.29
C HIS A 123 26.60 31.50 -6.25
N HIS A 124 25.73 32.16 -7.03
CA HIS A 124 26.16 33.24 -7.92
C HIS A 124 26.48 34.56 -7.21
N SER A 125 26.17 34.68 -5.92
CA SER A 125 26.51 35.86 -5.11
C SER A 125 27.84 35.71 -4.37
N SER A 126 28.39 34.49 -4.23
CA SER A 126 29.66 34.22 -3.51
C SER A 126 30.92 34.19 -4.38
N GLU A 127 30.81 34.25 -5.71
CA GLU A 127 31.96 34.21 -6.64
C GLU A 127 32.40 35.60 -7.15
N LYS A 128 31.93 36.70 -6.52
CA LYS A 128 32.24 38.10 -6.92
C LYS A 128 33.11 38.89 -5.93
N LEU A 129 33.85 38.24 -5.04
CA LEU A 129 34.87 38.86 -4.18
C LEU A 129 36.25 38.26 -4.51
#